data_AF-A0A6P1BBZ3-F1
#
_entry.id   AF-A0A6P1BBZ3-F1
#
_cell.length_a   1.000
_cell.length_b   1.000
_cell.length_c   1.000
_cell.angle_alpha   90.00
_cell.angle_beta   90.00
_cell.angle_gamma   90.00
#
_symmetry.space_group_name_H-M   'P 1'
#
loop_
_entity.id
_entity.type
_entity.pdbx_description
1 polymer ?
#
loop_
_entity_poly.entity_id
_entity_poly.type
_entity_poly.pdbx_seq_one_letter_code
_entity_poly.pdbx_strand_id
1 'polypeptide(L)' 'MSTLLFALMRENPLPGLAAASLNVVFALCLVVLSLLLGITISMVAWVHTLGAHRLSTVRLGQERRTFA' A
#
# COMPACT_ATOMS: atom_id res chain seq x y z
N MET A 1 30.22 -12.68 -29.69
CA MET A 1 29.15 -12.67 -30.71
C MET A 1 27.79 -12.42 -30.03
N SER A 2 27.54 -11.20 -29.53
CA SER A 2 26.30 -10.85 -28.80
C SER A 2 25.69 -9.49 -29.23
N THR A 3 26.31 -8.84 -30.21
CA THR A 3 25.90 -7.51 -30.70
C THR A 3 24.72 -7.57 -31.68
N LEU A 4 24.45 -8.73 -32.29
CA LEU A 4 23.33 -8.91 -33.23
C LEU A 4 21.96 -8.88 -32.53
N LEU A 5 21.83 -9.46 -31.33
CA LEU A 5 20.58 -9.38 -30.54
C LEU A 5 20.32 -7.95 -30.04
N PHE A 6 21.38 -7.24 -29.61
CA PHE A 6 21.27 -5.86 -29.16
C PHE A 6 20.98 -4.88 -30.31
N ALA A 7 21.52 -5.13 -31.52
CA ALA A 7 21.20 -4.38 -32.72
C ALA A 7 19.74 -4.63 -33.17
N LEU A 8 19.33 -5.91 -33.28
CA LEU A 8 17.96 -6.29 -33.62
C LEU A 8 16.93 -5.73 -32.62
N MET A 9 17.28 -5.69 -31.33
CA MET A 9 16.44 -5.09 -30.29
C MET A 9 16.38 -3.57 -30.42
N ARG A 10 17.42 -2.89 -30.91
CA ARG A 10 17.47 -1.42 -31.08
C ARG A 10 16.78 -0.93 -32.36
N GLU A 11 16.71 -1.77 -33.40
CA GLU A 11 16.10 -1.44 -34.70
C GLU A 11 14.57 -1.58 -34.72
N ASN A 12 13.99 -2.22 -33.70
CA ASN A 12 12.55 -2.33 -33.52
C ASN A 12 12.01 -1.20 -32.61
N PRO A 13 10.75 -0.76 -32.73
CA PRO A 13 10.11 0.14 -31.75
C PRO A 13 9.82 -0.55 -30.39
N LEU A 14 10.07 -1.86 -30.31
CA LEU A 14 9.86 -2.75 -29.16
C LEU A 14 10.60 -2.36 -27.85
N PRO A 15 11.89 -1.96 -27.82
CA PRO A 15 12.58 -1.51 -26.61
C PRO A 15 11.93 -0.27 -25.97
N GLY A 16 11.41 0.66 -26.79
CA GLY A 16 10.68 1.82 -26.29
C GLY A 16 9.35 1.42 -25.66
N LEU A 17 8.63 0.49 -26.29
CA LEU A 17 7.38 -0.06 -25.77
C LEU A 17 7.59 -0.88 -24.49
N ALA A 18 8.66 -1.67 -24.44
CA ALA A 18 9.05 -2.45 -23.27
C ALA A 18 9.42 -1.55 -22.09
N ALA A 19 10.20 -0.49 -22.32
CA ALA A 19 10.56 0.50 -21.30
C ALA A 19 9.34 1.28 -20.81
N ALA A 20 8.44 1.68 -21.71
CA ALA A 20 7.20 2.36 -21.36
C ALA A 20 6.27 1.45 -20.55
N SER A 21 6.11 0.19 -20.96
CA SER A 21 5.32 -0.81 -20.23
C SER A 21 5.91 -1.07 -18.84
N LEU A 22 7.23 -1.21 -18.72
CA LEU A 22 7.90 -1.38 -17.44
C LEU A 22 7.67 -0.18 -16.51
N ASN A 23 7.72 1.04 -17.05
CA ASN A 23 7.44 2.26 -16.30
C ASN A 23 5.99 2.31 -15.81
N VAL A 24 5.02 1.92 -16.64
CA VAL A 24 3.60 1.84 -16.24
C VAL A 24 3.41 0.80 -15.14
N VAL A 25 4.02 -0.38 -15.27
CA VAL A 25 3.95 -1.43 -14.23
C VAL A 25 4.59 -0.94 -12.93
N PHE A 26 5.73 -0.26 -13.00
CA PHE A 26 6.41 0.26 -11.83
C PHE A 26 5.60 1.37 -11.15
N ALA A 27 5.04 2.31 -11.94
CA ALA A 27 4.16 3.35 -11.44
C ALA A 27 2.91 2.76 -10.76
N LEU A 28 2.27 1.76 -11.39
CA LEU A 28 1.13 1.06 -10.81
C LEU A 28 1.52 0.34 -9.50
N CYS A 29 2.68 -0.31 -9.48
CA CYS A 29 3.18 -1.00 -8.30
C CYS A 29 3.42 -0.03 -7.13
N LEU A 30 4.04 1.12 -7.38
CA LEU A 30 4.24 2.18 -6.38
C LEU A 30 2.92 2.74 -5.85
N VAL A 31 1.94 2.97 -6.73
CA VAL A 31 0.61 3.43 -6.34
C VAL A 31 -0.08 2.40 -5.45
N VAL A 32 -0.05 1.12 -5.84
CA VAL A 32 -0.65 0.04 -5.05
C VAL A 32 0.04 -0.12 -3.71
N LEU A 33 1.39 -0.08 -3.67
CA LEU A 33 2.16 -0.11 -2.43
C LEU A 33 1.80 1.07 -1.52
N SER A 34 1.69 2.27 -2.07
CA SER A 34 1.30 3.46 -1.31
C SER A 34 -0.12 3.35 -0.74
N LEU A 35 -1.08 2.89 -1.55
CA LEU A 35 -2.44 2.65 -1.10
C LEU A 35 -2.47 1.58 -0.01
N LEU A 36 -1.79 0.46 -0.23
CA LEU A 36 -1.74 -0.65 0.71
C LEU A 36 -1.16 -0.20 2.05
N LEU A 37 -0.07 0.56 2.03
CA LEU A 37 0.55 1.10 3.24
C LEU A 37 -0.41 2.04 3.99
N GLY A 38 -1.08 2.94 3.28
CA GLY A 38 -2.07 3.85 3.87
C GLY A 38 -3.25 3.10 4.49
N ILE A 39 -3.78 2.09 3.80
CA ILE A 39 -4.86 1.24 4.31
C ILE A 39 -4.40 0.47 5.54
N THR A 40 -3.20 -0.11 5.52
CA THR A 40 -2.64 -0.82 6.67
C THR A 40 -2.50 0.10 7.88
N ILE A 41 -1.95 1.31 7.70
CA ILE A 41 -1.80 2.29 8.80
C ILE A 41 -3.18 2.71 9.31
N SER A 42 -4.14 3.00 8.42
CA SER A 42 -5.51 3.35 8.79
C SER A 42 -6.19 2.21 9.55
N MET A 43 -5.98 0.96 9.15
CA MET A 43 -6.56 -0.22 9.78
C MET A 43 -5.94 -0.48 11.16
N VAL A 44 -4.62 -0.33 11.30
CA VAL A 44 -3.91 -0.44 12.59
C VAL A 44 -4.38 0.66 13.53
N ALA A 45 -4.45 1.91 13.06
CA ALA A 45 -4.97 3.03 13.83
C ALA A 45 -6.43 2.78 14.26
N TRP A 46 -7.26 2.27 13.33
CA TRP A 46 -8.65 1.89 13.61
C TRP A 46 -8.76 0.80 14.68
N VAL A 47 -7.95 -0.25 14.60
CA VAL A 47 -7.92 -1.33 15.60
C VAL A 47 -7.51 -0.81 16.97
N HIS A 48 -6.50 0.06 17.04
CA HIS A 48 -6.06 0.67 18.28
C HIS A 48 -7.14 1.56 18.90
N THR A 49 -7.81 2.40 18.10
CA THR A 49 -8.92 3.22 18.61
C THR A 49 -10.09 2.35 19.05
N LEU A 50 -10.45 1.28 18.32
CA LEU A 50 -11.54 0.39 18.70
C LEU A 50 -11.24 -0.33 20.03
N GLY A 51 -10.01 -0.79 20.22
CA GLY A 51 -9.56 -1.39 21.48
C GLY A 51 -9.57 -0.39 22.63
N ALA A 52 -9.06 0.82 22.41
CA ALA A 52 -9.09 1.89 23.39
C ALA A 52 -10.52 2.33 23.74
N HIS A 53 -11.43 2.35 22.77
CA HIS A 53 -12.83 2.73 22.96
C HIS A 53 -13.60 1.65 23.74
N ARG A 54 -13.28 0.36 23.54
CA ARG A 54 -13.80 -0.74 24.37
C ARG A 54 -13.37 -0.61 25.83
N LEU A 55 -12.10 -0.27 26.07
CA LEU A 55 -11.60 -0.01 27.44
C LEU A 55 -12.24 1.23 28.07
N SER A 56 -12.40 2.32 27.29
CA SER A 56 -13.04 3.55 27.75
C SER A 56 -14.51 3.34 28.12
N THR A 57 -15.27 2.61 27.29
CA THR A 57 -16.68 2.30 27.57
C THR A 57 -16.84 1.40 28.79
N VAL A 58 -15.93 0.43 29.02
CA VAL A 58 -15.90 -0.36 30.25
C VAL A 58 -15.59 0.53 31.47
N ARG A 59 -14.64 1.46 31.36
CA ARG A 59 -14.28 2.38 32.46
C ARG A 59 -15.44 3.32 32.82
N LEU A 60 -16.09 3.91 31.82
CA LEU A 60 -17.25 4.79 32.00
C LEU A 60 -18.45 4.05 32.60
N GLY A 61 -18.68 2.80 32.20
CA GLY A 61 -19.71 1.95 32.79
C GLY A 61 -19.41 1.56 34.23
N GLN A 62 -18.12 1.40 34.59
CA GLN A 62 -17.69 1.10 35.95
C GLN A 62 -17.77 2.34 36.86
N GLU A 63 -17.31 3.50 36.40
CA GLU A 63 -17.47 4.77 37.15
C GLU A 63 -18.95 5.03 37.46
N ARG A 64 -19.83 4.86 36.47
CA ARG A 64 -21.28 5.06 36.66
C ARG A 64 -21.92 4.09 37.66
N ARG A 65 -21.33 2.91 37.88
CA ARG A 65 -21.79 1.94 38.90
C ARG A 65 -21.18 2.19 40.28
N THR A 66 -20.01 2.83 40.37
CA THR A 66 -19.42 3.20 41.66
C THR A 66 -19.97 4.51 42.21
N PHE A 67 -20.56 5.35 41.37
CA PHE A 67 -21.23 6.60 41.77
C PHE A 67 -22.76 6.46 41.97
N ALA A 68 -23.33 5.27 41.80
CA ALA A 68 -24.74 4.95 42.06
C ALA A 68 -24.85 4.03 43.28
#